data_AF-A0A2V7JCG1-F1
#
_entry.id   AF-A0A2V7JCG1-F1
#
_cell.length_a   1.000
_cell.length_b   1.000
_cell.length_c   1.000
_cell.angle_alpha   90.00
_cell.angle_beta   90.00
_cell.angle_gamma   90.00
#
_symmetry.space_group_name_H-M   'P 1'
#
loop_
_entity.id
_entity.type
_entity.pdbx_description
1 polymer ?
#
loop_
_entity_poly.entity_id
_entity_poly.type
_entity_poly.pdbx_seq_one_letter_code
_entity_poly.pdbx_strand_id
1 'polypeptide(L)' 'SLAGTFNQWDAHATPLVRTGSTGVWTATLTLPAGQHQYAFVVDGERWVPDPGAPAVDDGFGRRNSVLTL' A
#
# COMPACT_ATOMS: atom_id res chain seq x y z
N SER A 1 1.64 2.81 7.17
CA SER A 1 1.17 3.71 6.11
C SER A 1 1.07 2.95 4.79
N LEU A 2 0.53 3.58 3.76
CA LEU A 2 0.36 3.03 2.42
C LEU A 2 1.18 3.87 1.44
N ALA A 3 1.99 3.22 0.61
CA ALA A 3 2.79 3.87 -0.41
C ALA A 3 2.52 3.21 -1.76
N GLY A 4 2.46 4.00 -2.83
CA GLY A 4 2.15 3.50 -4.16
C GLY A 4 2.26 4.56 -5.25
N THR A 5 1.87 4.18 -6.45
CA THR A 5 1.95 5.05 -7.64
C THR A 5 1.17 6.35 -7.48
N PHE A 6 0.05 6.32 -6.75
CA PHE A 6 -0.83 7.47 -6.51
C PHE A 6 -0.26 8.53 -5.55
N ASN A 7 0.76 8.19 -4.75
CA ASN A 7 1.42 9.14 -3.84
C ASN A 7 2.94 9.17 -4.04
N GLN A 8 3.40 8.82 -5.26
CA GLN A 8 4.82 8.83 -5.64
C GLN A 8 5.71 8.01 -4.70
N TRP A 9 5.17 6.92 -4.13
CA TRP A 9 5.85 6.06 -3.17
C TRP A 9 6.27 6.76 -1.86
N ASP A 10 5.64 7.89 -1.51
CA ASP A 10 5.86 8.55 -0.23
C ASP A 10 5.24 7.71 0.91
N ALA A 11 6.12 7.16 1.76
CA ALA A 11 5.77 6.34 2.90
C ALA A 11 4.99 7.11 4.00
N HIS A 12 4.98 8.43 3.98
CA HIS A 12 4.31 9.27 4.96
C HIS A 12 3.05 9.95 4.42
N ALA A 13 2.86 10.00 3.10
CA ALA A 13 1.72 10.67 2.48
C ALA A 13 0.36 10.05 2.85
N THR A 14 0.29 8.73 3.08
CA THR A 14 -0.96 8.04 3.42
C THR A 14 -0.83 7.21 4.71
N PRO A 15 -0.97 7.81 5.91
CA PRO A 15 -1.03 7.05 7.16
C PRO A 15 -2.32 6.21 7.22
N LEU A 16 -2.22 4.99 7.77
CA LEU A 16 -3.41 4.20 8.11
C LEU A 16 -3.80 4.47 9.55
N VAL A 17 -5.10 4.39 9.83
CA VAL A 17 -5.66 4.54 11.16
C VAL A 17 -6.10 3.17 11.68
N ARG A 18 -5.73 2.86 12.92
CA ARG A 18 -6.20 1.65 13.60
C ARG A 18 -7.70 1.79 13.88
N THR A 19 -8.48 0.86 13.36
CA THR A 19 -9.93 0.84 13.53
C THR A 19 -10.30 -0.11 14.67
N GLY A 20 -10.93 0.42 15.72
CA GLY A 20 -11.42 -0.36 16.86
C GLY A 20 -10.32 -1.09 17.64
N SER A 21 -10.70 -2.19 18.32
CA SER A 21 -9.79 -3.03 19.11
C SER A 21 -9.20 -4.21 18.31
N THR A 22 -9.69 -4.46 17.10
CA THR A 22 -9.46 -5.70 16.33
C THR A 22 -8.11 -5.76 15.60
N GLY A 23 -7.26 -4.75 15.73
CA GLY A 23 -5.94 -4.74 15.09
C GLY A 23 -5.97 -4.45 13.59
N VAL A 24 -7.12 -4.05 13.05
CA VAL A 24 -7.28 -3.67 11.64
C VAL A 24 -6.83 -2.23 11.42
N TRP A 25 -6.09 -2.00 10.35
CA TRP A 25 -5.64 -0.68 9.92
C TRP A 25 -6.31 -0.32 8.60
N THR A 26 -6.83 0.90 8.48
CA THR A 26 -7.59 1.33 7.30
C THR A 26 -7.17 2.72 6.83
N ALA A 27 -7.37 2.98 5.55
CA ALA A 27 -7.32 4.30 4.94
C ALA A 27 -8.33 4.34 3.79
N THR A 28 -8.86 5.53 3.49
CA THR A 28 -9.76 5.75 2.35
C THR A 28 -9.11 6.72 1.38
N LEU A 29 -9.00 6.32 0.13
CA LEU A 29 -8.35 7.07 -0.94
C LEU A 29 -9.29 7.18 -2.13
N THR A 30 -9.29 8.34 -2.80
CA THR A 30 -9.87 8.48 -4.13
C THR A 30 -8.76 8.24 -5.15
N LEU A 31 -8.95 7.24 -6.01
CA LEU A 31 -7.98 6.85 -7.03
C LEU A 31 -8.62 6.97 -8.43
N PRO A 32 -7.88 7.45 -9.43
CA PRO A 32 -8.36 7.40 -10.81
C PRO A 32 -8.44 5.95 -11.30
N ALA A 33 -9.26 5.70 -12.33
CA ALA A 33 -9.36 4.39 -12.97
C ALA A 33 -8.00 3.94 -13.54
N GLY A 34 -7.80 2.62 -13.60
CA GLY A 34 -6.56 2.02 -14.07
C GLY A 34 -5.79 1.26 -13.00
N GLN A 35 -4.52 0.95 -13.31
CA GLN A 35 -3.67 0.10 -12.48
C GLN A 35 -2.83 0.95 -11.52
N HIS A 36 -2.83 0.55 -10.24
CA HIS A 36 -2.04 1.16 -9.19
C HIS A 36 -1.19 0.10 -8.50
N GLN A 37 0.10 0.37 -8.38
CA GLN A 37 0.97 -0.46 -7.53
C GLN A 37 1.05 0.14 -6.14
N TYR A 38 1.09 -0.71 -5.12
CA TYR A 38 1.16 -0.28 -3.73
C TYR A 38 1.86 -1.30 -2.83
N ALA A 39 2.27 -0.84 -1.66
CA ALA A 39 2.76 -1.66 -0.55
C ALA A 39 2.40 -1.01 0.79
N PHE A 40 2.23 -1.83 1.82
CA PHE A 40 2.09 -1.35 3.18
C PHE A 40 3.48 -1.08 3.77
N VAL A 41 3.65 0.10 4.35
CA VAL A 41 4.84 0.45 5.12
C VAL A 41 4.50 0.28 6.60
N VAL A 42 5.01 -0.80 7.19
CA VAL A 42 4.82 -1.14 8.61
C VAL A 42 5.99 -0.60 9.41
N ASP A 43 5.68 0.09 10.51
CA ASP A 43 6.65 0.73 11.41
C ASP A 43 7.64 1.68 10.71
N GLY A 44 7.26 2.25 9.57
CA GLY A 44 8.08 3.21 8.80
C GLY A 44 9.20 2.58 7.97
N GLU A 45 9.54 1.31 8.19
CA GLU A 45 10.71 0.68 7.57
C GLU A 45 10.37 -0.55 6.71
N ARG A 46 9.34 -1.31 7.10
CA ARG A 46 9.06 -2.61 6.48
C ARG A 46 8.02 -2.49 5.38
N TRP A 47 8.44 -2.76 4.16
CA TRP A 47 7.59 -2.81 2.98
C TRP A 47 6.97 -4.19 2.82
N VAL A 48 5.65 -4.26 2.90
CA VAL A 48 4.88 -5.52 2.89
C VAL A 48 3.84 -5.46 1.77
N PRO A 49 3.89 -6.36 0.79
CA PRO A 49 2.81 -6.49 -0.18
C PRO A 49 1.56 -7.04 0.51
N ASP A 50 0.39 -6.63 0.01
CA ASP A 50 -0.89 -7.27 0.32
C ASP A 50 -0.90 -8.73 -0.17
N PRO A 51 -1.04 -9.72 0.74
CA PRO A 51 -1.10 -11.13 0.37
C PRO A 51 -2.37 -11.52 -0.40
N GLY A 52 -3.42 -10.68 -0.34
CA GLY A 52 -4.68 -10.90 -1.05
C GLY A 52 -4.73 -10.32 -2.46
N ALA A 53 -3.72 -9.51 -2.85
CA ALA A 53 -3.66 -8.88 -4.16
C ALA A 53 -2.62 -9.55 -5.08
N PRO A 54 -2.80 -9.48 -6.41
CA PRO A 54 -1.75 -9.83 -7.35
C PRO A 54 -0.49 -9.01 -7.06
N ALA A 55 0.68 -9.63 -7.17
CA ALA A 55 1.95 -8.99 -6.86
C ALA A 55 2.92 -9.02 -8.04
N VAL A 56 3.54 -7.87 -8.32
CA VAL A 56 4.54 -7.65 -9.37
C VAL A 56 5.91 -7.38 -8.73
N ASP A 57 6.99 -7.72 -9.44
CA ASP A 57 8.35 -7.39 -9.00
C ASP A 57 8.55 -5.87 -9.00
N ASP A 58 9.19 -5.32 -7.97
CA ASP A 58 9.48 -3.89 -7.85
C ASP A 58 10.78 -3.47 -8.55
N GLY A 59 11.57 -4.44 -9.05
CA GLY A 59 12.86 -4.21 -9.69
C GLY A 59 14.03 -4.01 -8.71
N PHE A 60 13.77 -4.04 -7.41
CA PHE A 60 14.75 -3.93 -6.33
C PHE A 60 14.81 -5.21 -5.46
N GLY A 61 14.27 -6.31 -5.96
CA GLY A 61 14.23 -7.60 -5.27
C GLY A 61 13.10 -7.72 -4.24
N ARG A 62 12.11 -6.81 -4.28
CA ARG A 62 10.86 -6.92 -3.51
C ARG A 62 9.67 -7.01 -4.46
N ARG A 63 8.47 -7.07 -3.89
CA ARG A 63 7.23 -7.15 -4.64
C ARG A 63 6.25 -6.08 -4.19
N ASN A 64 5.55 -5.51 -5.15
CA ASN A 64 4.44 -4.58 -4.93
C ASN A 64 3.12 -5.28 -5.25
N SER A 65 2.07 -4.93 -4.52
CA SER A 65 0.71 -5.34 -4.83
C SER A 65 0.12 -4.48 -5.93
N VAL A 66 -0.81 -5.04 -6.68
CA VAL A 66 -1.45 -4.41 -7.83
C VAL A 66 -2.96 -4.34 -7.60
N LEU A 67 -3.50 -3.13 -7.69
CA LEU A 67 -4.94 -2.84 -7.68
C LEU A 67 -5.36 -2.31 -9.05
N THR A 68 -6.43 -2.85 -9.62
CA THR A 68 -7.04 -2.35 -10.86
C THR A 68 -8.46 -1.87 -10.54
N LEU A 69 -8.76 -0.62 -10.85
CA LEU A 69 -10.06 0.03 -10.70
C LEU A 69 -10.76 0.22 -12.06
#